data_AF-A0A848X1Z2-F1
#
_entry.id   AF-A0A848X1Z2-F1
#
_cell.length_a   1.000
_cell.length_b   1.000
_cell.length_c   1.000
_cell.angle_alpha   90.00
_cell.angle_beta   90.00
_cell.angle_gamma   90.00
#
_symmetry.space_group_name_H-M   'P 1'
#
loop_
_entity.id
_entity.type
_entity.pdbx_description
1 polymer ?
#
loop_
_entity_poly.entity_id
_entity_poly.type
_entity_poly.pdbx_seq_one_letter_code
_entity_poly.pdbx_strand_id
1 'polypeptide(L)'
;MNRAPAIIAIFGASVLFAQETAAPEAVQLFRGRVVNLVTDPVARLLFLNSKGKPTAELRAPVAIHFPDRDVSICWDTIACRLVYLWTGDKFLTTDPETGISAPAGESVQILAEGPIPISPTIGAYTNPRYFGMRESKEKGSSPEFLYSCGQITIAERFSVSADGKSLQQIFRFENSPADVILVFPESLQGRLSASAGTTKGRFVTLKKAEMMTVTVSFPLSAK
;
A
#
# COMPACT_ATOMS: atom_id res chain seq x y z
N MET A 1 68.68 -8.47 38.55
CA MET A 1 67.59 -9.48 38.55
C MET A 1 66.34 -8.81 37.98
N ASN A 2 66.09 -8.99 36.68
CA ASN A 2 64.96 -8.38 35.96
C ASN A 2 63.69 -9.22 36.17
N ARG A 3 62.63 -8.61 36.71
CA ARG A 3 61.28 -9.18 36.69
C ARG A 3 60.46 -8.44 35.62
N ALA A 4 60.07 -9.15 34.57
CA ALA A 4 59.06 -8.69 33.63
C ALA A 4 57.65 -8.90 34.25
N PRO A 5 56.67 -8.01 33.99
CA PRO A 5 55.29 -8.25 34.40
C PRO A 5 54.57 -9.12 33.36
N ALA A 6 53.82 -10.11 33.85
CA ALA A 6 52.93 -10.94 33.05
C ALA A 6 51.64 -10.15 32.74
N ILE A 7 51.33 -9.97 31.45
CA ILE A 7 50.05 -9.42 30.98
C ILE A 7 49.07 -10.59 30.87
N ILE A 8 48.04 -10.59 31.71
CA ILE A 8 46.92 -11.53 31.63
C ILE A 8 45.89 -10.92 30.68
N ALA A 9 45.74 -11.50 29.49
CA ALA A 9 44.68 -11.15 28.55
C ALA A 9 43.39 -11.86 28.95
N ILE A 10 42.36 -11.10 29.32
CA ILE A 10 41.00 -11.61 29.56
C ILE A 10 40.27 -11.62 28.22
N PHE A 11 40.07 -12.80 27.64
CA PHE A 11 39.18 -12.98 26.49
C PHE A 11 37.72 -12.96 26.97
N GLY A 12 37.05 -11.82 26.81
CA GLY A 12 35.60 -11.72 26.98
C GLY A 12 34.88 -12.39 25.81
N ALA A 13 34.31 -13.58 26.06
CA ALA A 13 33.40 -14.22 25.12
C ALA A 13 32.11 -13.39 25.03
N SER A 14 31.97 -12.63 23.94
CA SER A 14 30.72 -11.97 23.61
C SER A 14 29.74 -13.02 23.09
N VAL A 15 28.76 -13.40 23.90
CA VAL A 15 27.64 -14.22 23.47
C VAL A 15 26.74 -13.33 22.60
N LEU A 16 26.92 -13.42 21.28
CA LEU A 16 25.97 -12.88 20.32
C LEU A 16 24.71 -13.77 20.36
N PHE A 17 23.69 -13.33 21.09
CA PHE A 17 22.35 -13.86 20.92
C PHE A 17 21.84 -13.39 19.55
N ALA A 18 21.96 -14.24 18.54
CA ALA A 18 21.16 -14.10 17.33
C ALA A 18 19.70 -14.37 17.74
N GLN A 19 18.91 -13.30 17.86
CA GLN A 19 17.45 -13.44 17.92
C GLN A 19 17.02 -14.10 16.60
N GLU A 20 16.63 -15.36 16.68
CA GLU A 20 15.92 -16.06 15.63
C GLU A 20 14.59 -15.32 15.43
N THR A 21 14.57 -14.41 14.46
CA THR A 21 13.36 -13.70 14.08
C THR A 21 12.45 -14.73 13.42
N ALA A 22 11.33 -15.04 14.07
CA ALA A 22 10.30 -15.89 13.51
C ALA A 22 10.01 -15.45 12.07
N ALA A 23 9.93 -16.41 11.15
CA ALA A 23 9.67 -16.11 9.76
C ALA A 23 8.34 -15.34 9.65
N PRO A 24 8.29 -14.24 8.87
CA PRO A 24 7.07 -13.46 8.75
C PRO A 24 5.92 -14.32 8.22
N GLU A 25 4.73 -14.20 8.83
CA GLU A 25 3.54 -14.88 8.36
C GLU A 25 3.20 -14.45 6.92
N ALA A 26 2.70 -15.40 6.14
CA ALA A 26 2.33 -15.13 4.76
C ALA A 26 1.15 -14.16 4.70
N VAL A 27 1.24 -13.19 3.79
CA VAL A 27 0.16 -12.26 3.46
C VAL A 27 -1.09 -13.03 3.05
N GLN A 28 -2.25 -12.66 3.60
CA GLN A 28 -3.54 -13.26 3.23
C GLN A 28 -4.24 -12.40 2.17
N LEU A 29 -4.91 -13.05 1.21
CA LEU A 29 -5.62 -12.39 0.12
C LEU A 29 -7.08 -12.82 0.10
N PHE A 30 -7.97 -11.84 -0.07
CA PHE A 30 -9.39 -12.09 -0.32
C PHE A 30 -9.83 -11.39 -1.61
N ARG A 31 -10.58 -12.13 -2.42
CA ARG A 31 -11.22 -11.67 -3.65
C ARG A 31 -12.70 -11.98 -3.56
N GLY A 32 -13.52 -10.95 -3.57
CA GLY A 32 -14.96 -11.09 -3.40
C GLY A 32 -15.62 -9.73 -3.26
N ARG A 33 -16.88 -9.72 -2.82
CA ARG A 33 -17.64 -8.49 -2.61
C ARG A 33 -17.26 -7.92 -1.25
N VAL A 34 -16.84 -6.66 -1.22
CA VAL A 34 -16.50 -5.96 0.02
C VAL A 34 -17.34 -4.69 0.11
N VAL A 35 -17.75 -4.31 1.32
CA VAL A 35 -18.54 -3.10 1.56
C VAL A 35 -17.88 -1.85 0.95
N ASN A 36 -18.69 -1.02 0.30
CA ASN A 36 -18.24 0.24 -0.27
C ASN A 36 -18.33 1.35 0.78
N LEU A 37 -17.17 1.75 1.32
CA LEU A 37 -17.06 2.84 2.30
C LEU A 37 -16.69 4.19 1.67
N VAL A 38 -16.59 4.29 0.35
CA VAL A 38 -16.12 5.53 -0.31
C VAL A 38 -17.10 6.66 -0.06
N THR A 39 -16.60 7.80 0.43
CA THR A 39 -17.40 8.99 0.74
C THR A 39 -17.17 10.16 -0.20
N ASP A 40 -15.98 10.28 -0.78
CA ASP A 40 -15.61 11.38 -1.66
C ASP A 40 -16.47 11.40 -2.96
N PRO A 41 -17.07 12.54 -3.34
CA PRO A 41 -17.95 12.63 -4.50
C PRO A 41 -17.30 12.24 -5.82
N VAL A 42 -16.03 12.60 -6.03
CA VAL A 42 -15.31 12.29 -7.27
C VAL A 42 -14.96 10.81 -7.33
N ALA A 43 -14.44 10.28 -6.22
CA ALA A 43 -14.14 8.87 -6.06
C ALA A 43 -15.36 7.98 -6.25
N ARG A 44 -16.55 8.44 -5.82
CA ARG A 44 -17.83 7.72 -5.92
C ARG A 44 -18.34 7.53 -7.34
N LEU A 45 -17.92 8.34 -8.31
CA LEU A 45 -18.45 8.29 -9.68
C LEU A 45 -18.30 6.91 -10.33
N LEU A 46 -17.25 6.15 -9.96
CA LEU A 46 -17.00 4.79 -10.46
C LEU A 46 -17.87 3.70 -9.80
N PHE A 47 -18.60 4.07 -8.75
CA PHE A 47 -19.39 3.14 -7.92
C PHE A 47 -20.87 3.51 -7.89
N LEU A 48 -21.36 4.19 -8.92
CA LEU A 48 -22.78 4.48 -9.07
C LEU A 48 -23.49 3.35 -9.82
N ASN A 49 -24.70 3.01 -9.38
CA ASN A 49 -25.58 2.09 -10.11
C ASN A 49 -26.30 2.82 -11.28
N SER A 50 -27.13 2.08 -12.02
CA SER A 50 -27.90 2.63 -13.15
C SER A 50 -28.88 3.75 -12.76
N LYS A 51 -29.17 3.92 -11.48
CA LYS A 51 -30.01 4.99 -10.92
C LYS A 51 -29.18 6.15 -10.36
N GLY A 52 -27.86 6.17 -10.59
CA GLY A 52 -26.94 7.19 -10.09
C GLY A 52 -26.70 7.16 -8.58
N LYS A 53 -27.07 6.08 -7.89
CA LYS A 53 -26.84 5.93 -6.43
C LYS A 53 -25.58 5.11 -6.16
N PRO A 54 -24.80 5.41 -5.09
CA PRO A 54 -23.68 4.56 -4.69
C PRO A 54 -24.09 3.11 -4.50
N THR A 55 -23.27 2.17 -4.98
CA THR A 55 -23.42 0.75 -4.68
C THR A 55 -23.03 0.47 -3.23
N ALA A 56 -23.71 -0.48 -2.59
CA ALA A 56 -23.36 -0.94 -1.25
C ALA A 56 -22.03 -1.73 -1.21
N GLU A 57 -21.58 -2.24 -2.35
CA GLU A 57 -20.38 -3.08 -2.47
C GLU A 57 -19.43 -2.56 -3.55
N LEU A 58 -18.14 -2.83 -3.33
CA LEU A 58 -17.11 -2.87 -4.35
C LEU A 58 -17.19 -4.25 -5.04
N ARG A 59 -17.24 -4.26 -6.37
CA ARG A 59 -17.51 -5.48 -7.15
C ARG A 59 -16.30 -6.36 -7.40
N ALA A 60 -15.12 -5.76 -7.49
CA ALA A 60 -13.88 -6.50 -7.73
C ALA A 60 -12.71 -5.97 -6.87
N PRO A 61 -12.89 -5.74 -5.56
CA PRO A 61 -11.78 -5.41 -4.68
C PRO A 61 -10.87 -6.61 -4.46
N VAL A 62 -9.63 -6.31 -4.11
CA VAL A 62 -8.69 -7.25 -3.50
C VAL A 62 -8.39 -6.72 -2.11
N ALA A 63 -8.74 -7.51 -1.11
CA ALA A 63 -8.33 -7.24 0.26
C ALA A 63 -7.04 -8.00 0.56
N ILE A 64 -6.15 -7.36 1.32
CA ILE A 64 -4.85 -7.91 1.70
C ILE A 64 -4.70 -7.75 3.21
N HIS A 65 -4.28 -8.81 3.89
CA HIS A 65 -3.94 -8.79 5.31
C HIS A 65 -2.44 -9.02 5.50
N PHE A 66 -1.83 -8.23 6.37
CA PHE A 66 -0.47 -8.37 6.87
C PHE A 66 -0.54 -8.85 8.34
N PRO A 67 -0.58 -10.17 8.60
CA PRO A 67 -0.90 -10.70 9.93
C PRO A 67 0.11 -10.25 10.99
N ASP A 68 1.41 -10.27 10.67
CA ASP A 68 2.47 -9.87 11.61
C ASP A 68 2.39 -8.40 12.09
N ARG A 69 1.50 -7.61 11.50
CA ARG A 69 1.37 -6.17 11.77
C ARG A 69 -0.06 -5.75 12.06
N ASP A 70 -1.02 -6.68 12.06
CA ASP A 70 -2.45 -6.37 12.26
C ASP A 70 -2.94 -5.25 11.34
N VAL A 71 -2.47 -5.24 10.09
CA VAL A 71 -2.83 -4.23 9.08
C VAL A 71 -3.50 -4.92 7.93
N SER A 72 -4.57 -4.32 7.43
CA SER A 72 -5.25 -4.78 6.24
C SER A 72 -5.58 -3.61 5.32
N ILE A 73 -5.66 -3.90 4.02
CA ILE A 73 -6.00 -2.92 3.00
C ILE A 73 -7.06 -3.45 2.04
N CYS A 74 -7.81 -2.54 1.44
CA CYS A 74 -8.71 -2.84 0.33
C CYS A 74 -8.30 -2.02 -0.88
N TRP A 75 -7.90 -2.71 -1.94
CA TRP A 75 -7.52 -2.13 -3.23
C TRP A 75 -8.58 -2.46 -4.28
N ASP A 76 -9.04 -1.48 -5.04
CA ASP A 76 -10.10 -1.67 -6.03
C ASP A 76 -9.53 -1.83 -7.44
N THR A 77 -9.90 -2.93 -8.12
CA THR A 77 -9.41 -3.24 -9.47
C THR A 77 -10.06 -2.38 -10.56
N ILE A 78 -11.22 -1.77 -10.30
CA ILE A 78 -11.92 -0.91 -11.27
C ILE A 78 -11.27 0.47 -11.32
N ALA A 79 -11.04 1.07 -10.15
CA ALA A 79 -10.41 2.37 -9.98
C ALA A 79 -8.88 2.31 -9.90
N CYS A 80 -8.30 1.11 -9.82
CA CYS A 80 -6.87 0.83 -9.64
C CYS A 80 -6.23 1.69 -8.54
N ARG A 81 -6.81 1.65 -7.34
CA ARG A 81 -6.34 2.45 -6.20
C ARG A 81 -6.63 1.79 -4.86
N LEU A 82 -5.86 2.19 -3.86
CA LEU A 82 -6.15 1.94 -2.46
C LEU A 82 -7.42 2.69 -2.04
N VAL A 83 -8.40 1.97 -1.48
CA VAL A 83 -9.70 2.54 -1.10
C VAL A 83 -9.73 2.90 0.37
N TYR A 84 -9.33 1.96 1.22
CA TYR A 84 -9.21 2.15 2.66
C TYR A 84 -8.25 1.13 3.24
N LEU A 85 -7.79 1.41 4.45
CA LEU A 85 -7.03 0.50 5.29
C LEU A 85 -7.70 0.37 6.65
N TRP A 86 -7.39 -0.72 7.35
CA TRP A 86 -7.84 -0.92 8.73
C TRP A 86 -6.79 -1.64 9.56
N THR A 87 -6.85 -1.42 10.87
CA THR A 87 -5.98 -2.07 11.84
C THR A 87 -6.77 -3.03 12.73
N GLY A 88 -6.17 -4.15 13.10
CA GLY A 88 -6.76 -5.17 13.97
C GLY A 88 -6.34 -6.59 13.58
N ASP A 89 -6.50 -7.51 14.52
CA ASP A 89 -6.17 -8.93 14.43
C ASP A 89 -7.10 -9.71 13.47
N LYS A 90 -8.25 -9.12 13.13
CA LYS A 90 -9.24 -9.72 12.23
C LYS A 90 -9.19 -9.09 10.85
N PHE A 91 -9.11 -9.98 9.85
CA PHE A 91 -9.10 -9.58 8.46
C PHE A 91 -10.47 -9.07 7.98
N LEU A 92 -11.44 -9.96 7.78
CA LEU A 92 -12.78 -9.63 7.25
C LEU A 92 -13.86 -10.43 7.98
N THR A 93 -15.05 -9.84 8.07
CA THR A 93 -16.28 -10.53 8.48
C THR A 93 -17.24 -10.54 7.29
N THR A 94 -17.76 -11.71 6.94
CA THR A 94 -18.74 -11.85 5.85
C THR A 94 -20.13 -11.96 6.40
N ASP A 95 -21.02 -11.10 5.91
CA ASP A 95 -22.45 -11.20 6.19
C ASP A 95 -23.01 -12.47 5.49
N PRO A 96 -23.62 -13.41 6.24
CA PRO A 96 -24.13 -14.66 5.66
C PRO A 96 -25.32 -14.45 4.73
N GLU A 97 -26.11 -13.38 4.87
CA GLU A 97 -27.28 -13.12 4.05
C GLU A 97 -26.89 -12.49 2.71
N THR A 98 -26.03 -11.47 2.76
CA THR A 98 -25.66 -10.72 1.56
C THR A 98 -24.42 -11.28 0.88
N GLY A 99 -23.58 -12.02 1.61
CA GLY A 99 -22.26 -12.48 1.18
C GLY A 99 -21.26 -11.34 0.96
N ILE A 100 -21.53 -10.15 1.53
CA ILE A 100 -20.66 -8.98 1.46
C ILE A 100 -19.73 -9.01 2.68
N SER A 101 -18.43 -8.91 2.43
CA SER A 101 -17.42 -8.82 3.49
C SER A 101 -17.20 -7.37 3.93
N ALA A 102 -16.93 -7.16 5.21
CA ALA A 102 -16.59 -5.87 5.77
C ALA A 102 -15.28 -5.94 6.57
N PRO A 103 -14.54 -4.82 6.69
CA PRO A 103 -13.43 -4.71 7.62
C PRO A 103 -13.86 -5.16 9.03
N ALA A 104 -13.08 -6.06 9.63
CA ALA A 104 -13.32 -6.54 10.99
C ALA A 104 -12.45 -5.82 12.05
N GLY A 105 -11.70 -4.80 11.62
CA GLY A 105 -10.74 -4.07 12.45
C GLY A 105 -11.34 -2.99 13.34
N GLU A 106 -10.50 -2.47 14.22
CA GLU A 106 -10.83 -1.46 15.23
C GLU A 106 -10.92 -0.05 14.66
N SER A 107 -10.10 0.25 13.64
CA SER A 107 -10.06 1.56 12.99
C SER A 107 -10.04 1.40 11.48
N VAL A 108 -10.82 2.20 10.77
CA VAL A 108 -10.86 2.22 9.30
C VAL A 108 -10.51 3.62 8.83
N GLN A 109 -9.49 3.74 7.97
CA GLN A 109 -9.11 4.98 7.32
C GLN A 109 -9.46 4.92 5.84
N ILE A 110 -10.34 5.81 5.38
CA ILE A 110 -10.70 5.94 3.97
C ILE A 110 -9.62 6.76 3.24
N LEU A 111 -9.13 6.20 2.14
CA LEU A 111 -8.03 6.74 1.32
C LEU A 111 -8.42 6.99 -0.14
N ALA A 112 -9.63 6.57 -0.55
CA ALA A 112 -10.18 6.94 -1.85
C ALA A 112 -10.71 8.39 -1.83
N GLU A 113 -9.87 9.34 -2.25
CA GLU A 113 -10.23 10.73 -2.50
C GLU A 113 -9.86 11.12 -3.94
N GLY A 114 -10.77 11.75 -4.67
CA GLY A 114 -10.49 12.24 -6.02
C GLY A 114 -10.37 11.12 -7.08
N PRO A 115 -9.69 11.40 -8.20
CA PRO A 115 -9.37 10.41 -9.23
C PRO A 115 -8.25 9.44 -8.82
N ILE A 116 -7.86 8.51 -9.70
CA ILE A 116 -6.69 7.64 -9.49
C ILE A 116 -5.41 8.47 -9.23
N PRO A 117 -4.47 8.01 -8.36
CA PRO A 117 -3.29 8.80 -7.98
C PRO A 117 -2.45 9.34 -9.14
N ILE A 118 -2.40 8.67 -10.29
CA ILE A 118 -1.59 9.11 -11.43
C ILE A 118 -2.31 10.07 -12.39
N SER A 119 -3.59 10.34 -12.18
CA SER A 119 -4.41 11.16 -13.10
C SER A 119 -3.86 12.55 -13.49
N PRO A 120 -3.04 13.26 -12.67
CA PRO A 120 -2.44 14.53 -13.11
C PRO A 120 -1.27 14.35 -14.10
N THR A 121 -0.83 13.12 -14.35
CA THR A 121 0.34 12.84 -15.18
C THR A 121 0.01 12.94 -16.66
N ILE A 122 0.91 13.58 -17.43
CA ILE A 122 0.81 13.61 -18.89
C ILE A 122 0.88 12.19 -19.44
N GLY A 123 -0.12 11.80 -20.24
CA GLY A 123 -0.26 10.45 -20.77
C GLY A 123 -1.21 9.55 -19.99
N ALA A 124 -1.71 9.98 -18.83
CA ALA A 124 -2.67 9.26 -17.97
C ALA A 124 -4.13 9.71 -18.19
N TYR A 125 -4.54 9.92 -19.45
CA TYR A 125 -5.82 10.57 -19.79
C TYR A 125 -7.04 9.64 -19.84
N THR A 126 -6.86 8.34 -19.66
CA THR A 126 -7.96 7.36 -19.74
C THR A 126 -8.30 6.82 -18.37
N ASN A 127 -9.47 6.19 -18.25
CA ASN A 127 -9.74 5.35 -17.10
C ASN A 127 -8.65 4.27 -16.97
N PRO A 128 -8.30 3.88 -15.74
CA PRO A 128 -7.32 2.85 -15.53
C PRO A 128 -7.85 1.49 -16.00
N ARG A 129 -6.96 0.62 -16.47
CA ARG A 129 -7.29 -0.73 -16.92
C ARG A 129 -6.43 -1.73 -16.18
N TYR A 130 -7.04 -2.40 -15.21
CA TYR A 130 -6.44 -3.55 -14.54
C TYR A 130 -6.36 -4.75 -15.48
N PHE A 131 -5.20 -5.40 -15.52
CA PHE A 131 -4.99 -6.59 -16.36
C PHE A 131 -4.49 -7.82 -15.59
N GLY A 132 -4.12 -7.68 -14.32
CA GLY A 132 -3.87 -8.84 -13.47
C GLY A 132 -3.00 -8.53 -12.26
N MET A 133 -2.67 -9.58 -11.52
CA MET A 133 -1.67 -9.53 -10.45
C MET A 133 -0.62 -10.60 -10.69
N ARG A 134 0.58 -10.40 -10.18
CA ARG A 134 1.61 -11.43 -10.10
C ARG A 134 2.17 -11.55 -8.69
N GLU A 135 2.58 -12.76 -8.34
CA GLU A 135 3.28 -12.99 -7.08
C GLU A 135 4.63 -12.27 -7.11
N SER A 136 4.95 -11.64 -5.98
CA SER A 136 6.27 -11.05 -5.80
C SER A 136 7.27 -12.15 -5.42
N LYS A 137 8.50 -12.02 -5.93
CA LYS A 137 9.59 -12.96 -5.61
C LYS A 137 10.13 -12.77 -4.19
N GLU A 138 9.79 -11.65 -3.54
CA GLU A 138 10.20 -11.36 -2.17
C GLU A 138 9.28 -12.08 -1.18
N LYS A 139 9.85 -12.92 -0.31
CA LYS A 139 9.09 -13.66 0.71
C LYS A 139 8.39 -12.69 1.66
N GLY A 140 7.10 -12.90 1.93
CA GLY A 140 6.28 -12.05 2.82
C GLY A 140 5.81 -10.74 2.19
N SER A 141 6.04 -10.53 0.88
CA SER A 141 5.53 -9.34 0.18
C SER A 141 4.15 -9.59 -0.43
N SER A 142 3.35 -8.51 -0.52
CA SER A 142 2.05 -8.56 -1.19
C SER A 142 2.22 -8.75 -2.71
N PRO A 143 1.18 -9.24 -3.42
CA PRO A 143 1.22 -9.32 -4.88
C PRO A 143 1.42 -7.94 -5.51
N GLU A 144 2.00 -7.92 -6.71
CA GLU A 144 2.04 -6.73 -7.56
C GLU A 144 0.77 -6.68 -8.40
N PHE A 145 0.00 -5.60 -8.26
CA PHE A 145 -1.13 -5.24 -9.10
C PHE A 145 -0.65 -4.56 -10.37
N LEU A 146 -1.11 -5.04 -11.51
CA LEU A 146 -0.67 -4.58 -12.82
C LEU A 146 -1.84 -3.93 -13.56
N TYR A 147 -1.66 -2.67 -13.92
CA TYR A 147 -2.67 -1.88 -14.63
C TYR A 147 -2.02 -0.83 -15.52
N SER A 148 -2.80 -0.26 -16.43
CA SER A 148 -2.38 0.89 -17.23
C SER A 148 -3.32 2.08 -17.04
N CYS A 149 -2.80 3.28 -17.25
CA CYS A 149 -3.58 4.50 -17.32
C CYS A 149 -3.07 5.29 -18.54
N GLY A 150 -3.85 5.31 -19.62
CA GLY A 150 -3.42 5.78 -20.93
C GLY A 150 -2.19 5.02 -21.44
N GLN A 151 -1.08 5.74 -21.62
CA GLN A 151 0.19 5.17 -22.12
C GLN A 151 1.07 4.59 -21.01
N ILE A 152 0.75 4.85 -19.75
CA ILE A 152 1.59 4.50 -18.62
C ILE A 152 1.19 3.12 -18.10
N THR A 153 2.14 2.23 -17.98
CA THR A 153 1.97 0.93 -17.32
C THR A 153 2.51 1.02 -15.90
N ILE A 154 1.76 0.46 -14.95
CA ILE A 154 2.04 0.57 -13.52
C ILE A 154 2.03 -0.82 -12.91
N ALA A 155 3.07 -1.12 -12.14
CA ALA A 155 3.07 -2.21 -11.16
C ALA A 155 3.03 -1.58 -9.76
N GLU A 156 2.02 -1.93 -8.98
CA GLU A 156 1.79 -1.39 -7.65
C GLU A 156 1.80 -2.53 -6.63
N ARG A 157 2.50 -2.35 -5.51
CA ARG A 157 2.49 -3.31 -4.39
C ARG A 157 2.48 -2.59 -3.06
N PHE A 158 2.18 -3.34 -2.01
CA PHE A 158 2.09 -2.84 -0.65
C PHE A 158 3.00 -3.61 0.30
N SER A 159 3.58 -2.89 1.25
CA SER A 159 4.26 -3.48 2.40
C SER A 159 3.97 -2.64 3.64
N VAL A 160 4.10 -3.25 4.80
CA VAL A 160 4.13 -2.50 6.07
C VAL A 160 5.60 -2.33 6.44
N SER A 161 5.98 -1.14 6.92
CA SER A 161 7.35 -0.89 7.37
C SER A 161 7.75 -1.87 8.48
N ALA A 162 9.06 -2.13 8.60
CA ALA A 162 9.58 -3.09 9.58
C ALA A 162 9.12 -2.78 11.02
N ASP A 163 9.01 -1.48 11.36
CA ASP A 163 8.54 -0.98 12.65
C ASP A 163 7.00 -1.02 12.83
N GLY A 164 6.25 -1.43 11.82
CA GLY A 164 4.79 -1.51 11.86
C GLY A 164 4.06 -0.17 11.85
N LYS A 165 4.75 0.94 11.63
CA LYS A 165 4.15 2.29 11.81
C LYS A 165 3.62 2.91 10.54
N SER A 166 4.02 2.40 9.38
CA SER A 166 3.65 2.98 8.09
C SER A 166 3.25 1.92 7.08
N LEU A 167 2.28 2.27 6.24
CA LEU A 167 2.00 1.56 5.01
C LEU A 167 2.90 2.15 3.92
N GLN A 168 3.54 1.27 3.16
CA GLN A 168 4.38 1.60 2.03
C GLN A 168 3.66 1.16 0.76
N GLN A 169 3.31 2.14 -0.07
CA GLN A 169 2.77 1.94 -1.40
C GLN A 169 3.89 2.12 -2.41
N ILE A 170 4.22 1.03 -3.11
CA ILE A 170 5.39 0.96 -3.97
C ILE A 170 4.91 0.90 -5.41
N PHE A 171 5.33 1.87 -6.21
CA PHE A 171 4.98 1.97 -7.61
C PHE A 171 6.22 1.77 -8.49
N ARG A 172 6.05 1.03 -9.56
CA ARG A 172 6.98 0.98 -10.69
C ARG A 172 6.25 1.44 -11.94
N PHE A 173 6.85 2.38 -12.65
CA PHE A 173 6.29 2.97 -13.87
C PHE A 173 7.05 2.49 -15.09
N GLU A 174 6.31 2.17 -16.14
CA GLU A 174 6.85 1.80 -17.44
C GLU A 174 6.13 2.65 -18.51
N ASN A 175 6.86 3.00 -19.58
CA ASN A 175 6.33 3.76 -20.73
C ASN A 175 5.76 5.15 -20.42
N SER A 176 6.20 5.82 -19.34
CA SER A 176 5.79 7.21 -19.09
C SER A 176 6.40 8.16 -20.14
N PRO A 177 5.58 8.98 -20.85
CA PRO A 177 6.11 9.91 -21.84
C PRO A 177 6.85 11.08 -21.19
N ALA A 178 6.46 11.49 -19.97
CA ALA A 178 6.95 12.65 -19.24
C ALA A 178 7.21 12.32 -17.75
N ASP A 179 7.41 13.36 -16.93
CA ASP A 179 7.44 13.29 -15.46
C ASP A 179 6.12 12.72 -14.90
N VAL A 180 6.19 11.98 -13.78
CA VAL A 180 5.04 11.32 -13.14
C VAL A 180 4.67 12.15 -11.93
N ILE A 181 3.39 12.45 -11.81
CA ILE A 181 2.81 13.17 -10.69
C ILE A 181 1.81 12.24 -10.02
N LEU A 182 2.14 11.84 -8.79
CA LEU A 182 1.21 11.13 -7.91
C LEU A 182 0.50 12.14 -7.03
N VAL A 183 -0.83 12.03 -6.94
CA VAL A 183 -1.69 12.77 -6.02
C VAL A 183 -2.26 11.83 -4.97
N PHE A 184 -2.18 12.25 -3.72
CA PHE A 184 -2.70 11.52 -2.57
C PHE A 184 -3.84 12.31 -1.90
N PRO A 185 -4.65 11.67 -1.04
CA PRO A 185 -5.67 12.35 -0.24
C PRO A 185 -5.10 13.53 0.54
N GLU A 186 -5.91 14.58 0.71
CA GLU A 186 -5.53 15.77 1.48
C GLU A 186 -5.20 15.42 2.94
N SER A 187 -5.87 14.42 3.51
CA SER A 187 -5.60 13.90 4.86
C SER A 187 -4.19 13.31 5.07
N LEU A 188 -3.45 13.06 3.98
CA LEU A 188 -2.05 12.62 4.03
C LEU A 188 -1.06 13.76 3.81
N GLN A 189 -1.50 14.97 3.51
CA GLN A 189 -0.62 16.12 3.33
C GLN A 189 0.28 16.33 4.55
N GLY A 190 1.59 16.48 4.30
CA GLY A 190 2.60 16.62 5.36
C GLY A 190 2.96 15.32 6.10
N ARG A 191 2.29 14.21 5.77
CA ARG A 191 2.54 12.87 6.34
C ARG A 191 3.18 11.89 5.35
N LEU A 192 3.35 12.32 4.10
CA LEU A 192 3.95 11.53 3.02
C LEU A 192 5.48 11.64 3.06
N SER A 193 6.15 10.50 2.94
CA SER A 193 7.55 10.43 2.53
C SER A 193 7.66 9.62 1.25
N ALA A 194 8.57 10.01 0.36
CA ALA A 194 8.83 9.31 -0.90
C ALA A 194 10.31 8.95 -0.98
N SER A 195 10.61 7.75 -1.48
CA SER A 195 12.01 7.29 -1.67
C SER A 195 12.72 8.01 -2.83
N ALA A 196 11.98 8.66 -3.70
CA ALA A 196 12.48 9.39 -4.87
C ALA A 196 11.51 10.54 -5.24
N GLY A 197 12.00 11.50 -6.02
CA GLY A 197 11.24 12.66 -6.46
C GLY A 197 11.12 13.77 -5.41
N THR A 198 10.22 14.72 -5.68
CA THR A 198 9.94 15.85 -4.80
C THR A 198 8.51 15.78 -4.27
N THR A 199 8.37 15.79 -2.95
CA THR A 199 7.08 15.91 -2.27
C THR A 199 6.72 17.38 -2.04
N LYS A 200 5.55 17.82 -2.51
CA LYS A 200 4.98 19.14 -2.23
C LYS A 200 3.50 19.00 -1.88
N GLY A 201 3.16 19.24 -0.62
CA GLY A 201 1.80 19.05 -0.12
C GLY A 201 1.38 17.57 -0.26
N ARG A 202 0.33 17.33 -1.05
CA ARG A 202 -0.19 15.98 -1.36
C ARG A 202 0.35 15.38 -2.65
N PHE A 203 1.30 16.05 -3.31
CA PHE A 203 1.86 15.63 -4.59
C PHE A 203 3.26 15.06 -4.42
N VAL A 204 3.54 13.96 -5.11
CA VAL A 204 4.90 13.41 -5.31
C VAL A 204 5.22 13.50 -6.80
N THR A 205 6.21 14.30 -7.16
CA THR A 205 6.66 14.47 -8.56
C THR A 205 7.96 13.74 -8.79
N LEU A 206 7.96 12.80 -9.74
CA LEU A 206 9.11 12.00 -10.14
C LEU A 206 9.61 12.46 -11.50
N LYS A 207 10.90 12.74 -11.60
CA LYS A 207 11.52 13.01 -12.90
C LYS A 207 11.64 11.72 -13.69
N LYS A 208 11.55 11.81 -15.03
CA LYS A 208 11.66 10.63 -15.92
C LYS A 208 12.87 9.74 -15.63
N ALA A 209 14.01 10.34 -15.26
CA ALA A 209 15.22 9.62 -14.90
C ALA A 209 15.13 8.82 -13.59
N GLU A 210 14.13 9.08 -12.75
CA GLU A 210 13.94 8.52 -11.40
C GLU A 210 12.85 7.42 -11.38
N MET A 211 12.21 7.12 -12.51
CA MET A 211 10.93 6.38 -12.60
C MET A 211 10.98 4.87 -12.40
N MET A 212 12.10 4.33 -11.91
CA MET A 212 12.24 2.88 -11.81
C MET A 212 11.31 2.30 -10.73
N THR A 213 11.43 2.78 -9.50
CA THR A 213 10.57 2.37 -8.39
C THR A 213 10.50 3.50 -7.39
N VAL A 214 9.31 3.87 -6.94
CA VAL A 214 9.10 4.80 -5.83
C VAL A 214 8.35 4.09 -4.72
N THR A 215 8.80 4.28 -3.49
CA THR A 215 8.06 3.91 -2.28
C THR A 215 7.49 5.18 -1.69
N VAL A 216 6.17 5.25 -1.58
CA VAL A 216 5.47 6.30 -0.82
C VAL A 216 5.01 5.70 0.50
N SER A 217 5.44 6.30 1.60
CA SER A 217 5.08 5.85 2.94
C SER A 217 4.16 6.86 3.61
N PHE A 218 3.16 6.36 4.33
CA PHE A 218 2.32 7.18 5.20
C PHE A 218 1.99 6.43 6.50
N PRO A 219 1.87 7.16 7.63
CA PRO A 219 1.69 6.55 8.95
C PRO A 219 0.30 5.94 9.12
N LEU A 220 0.25 4.77 9.76
CA LEU A 220 -0.97 4.01 10.06
C LEU A 220 -1.79 4.61 11.21
N SER A 221 -1.16 5.40 12.07
CA SER A 221 -1.86 6.15 13.12
C SER A 221 -2.29 7.51 12.61
N ALA A 222 -3.57 7.84 12.82
CA ALA A 222 -4.04 9.22 12.80
C ALA A 222 -3.52 9.91 14.07
N LYS A 223 -2.38 10.59 13.97
CA LYS A 223 -1.98 11.59 14.96
C LYS A 223 -2.34 12.96 14.43
#